data_AF-M7MT86-F1
#
_entry.id   AF-M7MT86-F1
#
_cell.length_a   1.000
_cell.length_b   1.000
_cell.length_c   1.000
_cell.angle_alpha   90.00
_cell.angle_beta   90.00
_cell.angle_gamma   90.00
#
_symmetry.space_group_name_H-M   'P 1'
#
loop_
_entity.id
_entity.type
_entity.pdbx_description
1 polymer ?
#
loop_
_entity_poly.entity_id
_entity_poly.type
_entity_poly.pdbx_seq_one_letter_code
_entity_poly.pdbx_strand_id
1 'polypeptide(L)'
;MGRIVAGVVAFGFVVTGCTQAPPPSTDHGDGATVVRVIDGDTIVADLSGTETTVRLLNIDTPETKHPDKPVECLGLEATEYTKTLLAPGDKIELAYDVSRLDPYGRTLAGVYKEGSLVNADIAAAGLGVAVLFQPNERFYAEVLAAEQQAQDGSKGLFGADVACTIPAMVEDAIAGLEELEESVPANADAVGSALGVVTAAIVAGKAKSAALQALDSTGDAVQGAVWAARKSSYAPLLAAAMKRATSIEEDLTTKQAALAQAKKEADARKQAEAKAAAAKQAKAEAAAKAKAKAKAERKAVAARQEAARKKAAEKKAVESRRQSTPKPTYRPPVQKAKPRPQPKSKSKPRSGSSKDGYTGPRCYAPGGKTYKPCGSKK
;
A
#
# COMPACT_ATOMS: atom_id res chain seq x y z
N MET A 1 36.59 47.74 81.68
CA MET A 1 36.21 47.23 80.35
C MET A 1 36.07 45.70 80.45
N GLY A 2 34.89 45.18 80.10
CA GLY A 2 34.60 43.77 79.75
C GLY A 2 34.71 42.68 80.82
N ARG A 3 33.60 42.36 81.50
CA ARG A 3 33.41 41.05 82.18
C ARG A 3 32.83 40.06 81.17
N ILE A 4 33.53 38.96 80.91
CA ILE A 4 33.06 37.85 80.07
C ILE A 4 32.18 36.93 80.95
N VAL A 5 30.90 36.82 80.61
CA VAL A 5 29.96 35.87 81.19
C VAL A 5 29.97 34.62 80.32
N ALA A 6 30.46 33.50 80.85
CA ALA A 6 30.37 32.19 80.21
C ALA A 6 28.96 31.62 80.48
N GLY A 7 28.09 31.67 79.46
CA GLY A 7 26.78 31.02 79.48
C GLY A 7 26.90 29.56 79.06
N VAL A 8 26.65 28.65 80.00
CA VAL A 8 26.47 27.21 79.72
C VAL A 8 25.08 27.01 79.14
N VAL A 9 24.99 26.65 77.86
CA VAL A 9 23.74 26.23 77.23
C VAL A 9 23.60 24.72 77.40
N ALA A 10 22.71 24.31 78.29
CA ALA A 10 22.32 22.91 78.45
C ALA A 10 21.37 22.52 77.31
N PHE A 11 21.83 21.66 76.39
CA PHE A 11 21.00 21.03 75.36
C PHE A 11 20.20 19.90 76.02
N GLY A 12 18.91 20.13 76.23
CA GLY A 12 17.97 19.08 76.62
C GLY A 12 17.69 18.15 75.44
N PHE A 13 18.12 16.89 75.54
CA PHE A 13 17.68 15.83 74.64
C PHE A 13 16.20 15.52 74.91
N VAL A 14 15.32 15.97 74.03
CA VAL A 14 13.94 15.51 73.98
C VAL A 14 13.96 14.14 73.29
N VAL A 15 13.78 13.08 74.08
CA VAL A 15 13.55 11.73 73.57
C VAL A 15 12.13 11.71 73.02
N THR A 16 11.98 11.95 71.72
CA THR A 16 10.72 11.74 71.01
C THR A 16 10.49 10.24 70.92
N GLY A 17 9.67 9.71 71.82
CA GLY A 17 9.21 8.33 71.72
C GLY A 17 8.46 8.15 70.41
N CYS A 18 8.97 7.28 69.54
CA CYS A 18 8.22 6.77 68.41
C CYS A 18 7.00 6.01 68.96
N THR A 19 5.82 6.65 68.94
CA THR A 19 4.56 5.93 68.95
C THR A 19 4.51 5.10 67.68
N GLN A 20 4.91 3.82 67.79
CA GLN A 20 4.55 2.82 66.80
C GLN A 20 3.03 2.79 66.72
N ALA A 21 2.49 3.11 65.53
CA ALA A 21 1.14 2.75 65.20
C ALA A 21 0.99 1.23 65.43
N PRO A 22 -0.11 0.77 66.04
CA PRO A 22 -0.36 -0.66 66.13
C PRO A 22 -0.32 -1.26 64.72
N PRO A 23 0.27 -2.47 64.52
CA PRO A 23 0.16 -3.16 63.24
C PRO A 23 -1.32 -3.28 62.87
N PRO A 24 -1.68 -3.23 61.58
CA PRO A 24 -3.06 -3.42 61.15
C PRO A 24 -3.57 -4.70 61.80
N SER A 25 -4.70 -4.59 62.50
CA SER A 25 -5.34 -5.71 63.18
C SER A 25 -5.57 -6.83 62.17
N THR A 26 -4.84 -7.92 62.36
CA THR A 26 -4.97 -9.19 61.66
C THR A 26 -6.25 -9.88 62.12
N ASP A 27 -7.40 -9.31 61.76
CA ASP A 27 -8.66 -10.05 61.75
C ASP A 27 -8.60 -10.93 60.49
N HIS A 28 -7.81 -12.00 60.58
CA HIS A 28 -7.78 -13.09 59.61
C HIS A 28 -9.09 -13.85 59.79
N GLY A 29 -9.95 -13.78 58.78
CA GLY A 29 -11.28 -14.36 58.86
C GLY A 29 -11.27 -15.87 58.73
N ASP A 30 -12.42 -16.43 58.36
CA ASP A 30 -12.70 -17.86 58.48
C ASP A 30 -11.66 -18.72 57.72
N GLY A 31 -11.17 -19.76 58.38
CA GLY A 31 -10.32 -20.77 57.76
C GLY A 31 -11.11 -21.61 56.75
N ALA A 32 -10.54 -21.84 55.58
CA ALA A 32 -11.16 -22.62 54.51
C ALA A 32 -10.15 -23.57 53.85
N THR A 33 -10.66 -24.51 53.06
CA THR A 33 -9.83 -25.43 52.26
C THR A 33 -10.13 -25.24 50.78
N VAL A 34 -9.12 -25.05 49.95
CA VAL A 34 -9.31 -24.91 48.50
C VAL A 34 -9.89 -26.21 47.93
N VAL A 35 -10.97 -26.10 47.18
CA VAL A 35 -11.56 -27.23 46.44
C VAL A 35 -11.07 -27.21 45.00
N ARG A 36 -11.17 -26.06 44.33
CA ARG A 36 -10.70 -25.85 42.94
C ARG A 36 -10.56 -24.37 42.62
N VAL A 37 -9.73 -24.07 41.63
CA VAL A 37 -9.66 -22.74 40.98
C VAL A 37 -10.60 -22.72 39.78
N ILE A 38 -11.45 -21.71 39.69
CA ILE A 38 -12.34 -21.50 38.53
C ILE A 38 -11.58 -20.75 37.44
N ASP A 39 -11.02 -19.59 37.77
CA ASP A 39 -10.24 -18.70 36.90
C ASP A 39 -9.23 -17.88 37.75
N GLY A 40 -8.61 -16.85 37.16
CA GLY A 40 -7.53 -16.10 37.80
C GLY A 40 -7.89 -15.47 39.14
N ASP A 41 -9.15 -15.07 39.35
CA ASP A 41 -9.59 -14.38 40.55
C ASP A 41 -10.83 -14.99 41.22
N THR A 42 -11.24 -16.18 40.79
CA THR A 42 -12.35 -16.92 41.39
C THR A 42 -11.93 -18.34 41.77
N ILE A 43 -12.17 -18.72 43.02
CA ILE A 43 -11.96 -20.08 43.54
C ILE A 43 -13.25 -20.66 44.11
N VAL A 44 -13.24 -21.97 44.36
CA VAL A 44 -14.19 -22.63 45.25
C VAL A 44 -13.43 -23.15 46.45
N ALA A 45 -13.91 -22.83 47.64
CA ALA A 45 -13.35 -23.27 48.90
C ALA A 45 -14.41 -23.93 49.78
N ASP A 46 -14.02 -24.94 50.53
CA ASP A 46 -14.83 -25.56 51.58
C ASP A 46 -14.72 -24.71 52.86
N LEU A 47 -15.83 -24.06 53.21
CA LEU A 47 -16.02 -23.36 54.48
C LEU A 47 -16.90 -24.22 55.37
N SER A 48 -16.28 -24.88 56.35
CA SER A 48 -16.98 -25.67 57.38
C SER A 48 -17.95 -26.72 56.81
N GLY A 49 -17.56 -27.42 55.74
CA GLY A 49 -18.33 -28.46 55.06
C GLY A 49 -19.20 -27.95 53.91
N THR A 50 -19.11 -26.67 53.54
CA THR A 50 -19.90 -26.07 52.45
C THR A 50 -18.99 -25.52 51.36
N GLU A 51 -19.13 -26.05 50.14
CA GLU A 51 -18.47 -25.47 48.97
C GLU A 51 -19.02 -24.07 48.69
N THR A 52 -18.13 -23.09 48.72
CA THR A 52 -18.43 -21.67 48.54
C THR A 52 -17.57 -21.12 47.42
N THR A 53 -18.20 -20.47 46.44
CA THR A 53 -17.48 -19.73 45.40
C THR A 53 -17.02 -18.39 45.95
N VAL A 54 -15.72 -18.13 45.88
CA VAL A 54 -15.07 -16.93 46.39
C VAL A 54 -14.47 -16.13 45.24
N ARG A 55 -14.87 -14.86 45.10
CA ARG A 55 -14.26 -13.86 44.21
C ARG A 55 -13.26 -13.04 45.01
N LEU A 56 -12.01 -13.05 44.55
CA LEU A 56 -10.91 -12.33 45.16
C LEU A 56 -11.17 -10.82 45.11
N LEU A 57 -11.12 -10.14 46.25
CA LEU A 57 -11.33 -8.71 46.34
C LEU A 57 -10.19 -7.87 45.75
N ASN A 58 -10.56 -6.71 45.22
CA ASN A 58 -9.67 -5.67 44.73
C ASN A 58 -8.68 -6.06 43.62
N ILE A 59 -8.87 -7.20 42.97
CA ILE A 59 -8.13 -7.63 41.78
C ILE A 59 -9.09 -8.02 40.65
N ASP A 60 -8.73 -7.73 39.41
CA ASP A 60 -9.39 -8.21 38.21
C ASP A 60 -8.38 -8.87 37.28
N THR A 61 -8.67 -10.09 36.84
CA THR A 61 -7.79 -10.87 35.95
C THR A 61 -8.37 -10.93 34.54
N PRO A 62 -7.55 -11.14 33.49
CA PRO A 62 -8.08 -11.25 32.13
C PRO A 62 -9.10 -12.38 32.01
N GLU A 63 -10.26 -12.07 31.42
CA GLU A 63 -11.42 -12.96 31.40
C GLU A 63 -11.23 -14.13 30.41
N THR A 64 -11.69 -15.32 30.79
CA THR A 64 -11.55 -16.56 30.00
C THR A 64 -12.87 -17.20 29.60
N LYS A 65 -13.99 -16.79 30.21
CA LYS A 65 -15.28 -17.52 30.14
C LYS A 65 -16.47 -16.64 29.78
N HIS A 66 -16.25 -15.41 29.33
CA HIS A 66 -17.34 -14.56 28.89
C HIS A 66 -17.99 -15.13 27.62
N PRO A 67 -19.33 -15.34 27.59
CA PRO A 67 -20.00 -16.05 26.49
C PRO A 67 -19.86 -15.36 25.13
N ASP A 68 -19.83 -14.02 25.13
CA ASP A 68 -19.80 -13.21 23.92
C ASP A 68 -18.46 -12.53 23.63
N LYS A 69 -17.41 -12.78 24.44
CA LYS A 69 -16.10 -12.16 24.25
C LYS A 69 -15.03 -13.24 24.02
N PRO A 70 -13.99 -12.96 23.21
CA PRO A 70 -12.85 -13.84 23.12
C PRO A 70 -12.13 -13.92 24.48
N VAL A 71 -11.39 -15.01 24.69
CA VAL A 71 -10.45 -15.13 25.81
C VAL A 71 -9.46 -13.97 25.75
N GLU A 72 -9.33 -13.26 26.86
CA GLU A 72 -8.41 -12.14 26.96
C GLU A 72 -6.97 -12.62 27.08
N CYS A 73 -6.04 -11.78 26.62
CA CYS A 73 -4.61 -12.09 26.67
C CYS A 73 -4.19 -12.39 28.12
N LEU A 74 -3.46 -13.49 28.32
CA LEU A 74 -3.01 -13.98 29.62
C LEU A 74 -4.10 -14.48 30.60
N GLY A 75 -5.35 -14.65 30.17
CA GLY A 75 -6.41 -15.14 31.07
C GLY A 75 -6.22 -16.59 31.52
N LEU A 76 -5.77 -17.46 30.60
CA LEU A 76 -5.47 -18.86 30.95
C LEU A 76 -4.24 -18.92 31.86
N GLU A 77 -3.23 -18.11 31.57
CA GLU A 77 -2.00 -17.99 32.35
C GLU A 77 -2.28 -17.46 33.76
N ALA A 78 -3.19 -16.49 33.92
CA ALA A 78 -3.66 -16.05 35.23
C ALA A 78 -4.34 -17.19 36.00
N THR A 79 -5.20 -17.97 35.34
CA THR A 79 -5.85 -19.13 35.95
C THR A 79 -4.84 -20.20 36.39
N GLU A 80 -3.87 -20.53 35.54
CA GLU A 80 -2.84 -21.50 35.87
C GLU A 80 -1.93 -21.01 36.99
N TYR A 81 -1.56 -19.73 36.99
CA TYR A 81 -0.79 -19.13 38.08
C TYR A 81 -1.53 -19.23 39.42
N THR A 82 -2.82 -18.89 39.46
CA THR A 82 -3.64 -19.04 40.66
C THR A 82 -3.70 -20.49 41.13
N LYS A 83 -3.73 -21.49 40.23
CA LYS A 83 -3.61 -22.91 40.60
C LYS A 83 -2.28 -23.28 41.22
N THR A 84 -1.18 -22.63 40.83
CA THR A 84 0.13 -22.84 41.47
C THR A 84 0.17 -22.30 42.90
N LEU A 85 -0.58 -21.23 43.16
CA LEU A 85 -0.70 -20.64 44.49
C LEU A 85 -1.70 -21.40 45.37
N LEU A 86 -2.80 -21.88 44.78
CA LEU A 86 -3.95 -22.46 45.48
C LEU A 86 -4.30 -23.85 44.90
N ALA A 87 -3.59 -24.88 45.37
CA ALA A 87 -3.88 -26.26 44.99
C ALA A 87 -5.07 -26.83 45.77
N PRO A 88 -5.86 -27.76 45.20
CA PRO A 88 -6.89 -28.47 45.94
C PRO A 88 -6.35 -29.11 47.23
N GLY A 89 -7.00 -28.84 48.36
CA GLY A 89 -6.59 -29.27 49.69
C GLY A 89 -5.78 -28.24 50.49
N ASP A 90 -5.31 -27.17 49.86
CA ASP A 90 -4.58 -26.11 50.55
C ASP A 90 -5.45 -25.41 51.60
N LYS A 91 -4.83 -25.09 52.74
CA LYS A 91 -5.46 -24.30 53.81
C LYS A 91 -5.25 -22.82 53.54
N ILE A 92 -6.35 -22.08 53.59
CA ILE A 92 -6.38 -20.63 53.34
C ILE A 92 -7.19 -19.93 54.43
N GLU A 93 -6.98 -18.63 54.55
CA GLU A 93 -7.76 -17.74 55.42
C GLU A 93 -8.49 -16.72 54.54
N LEU A 94 -9.79 -16.57 54.77
CA LEU A 94 -10.60 -15.60 54.04
C LEU A 94 -10.80 -14.34 54.88
N ALA A 95 -10.18 -13.24 54.47
CA ALA A 95 -10.36 -11.94 55.10
C ALA A 95 -11.43 -11.14 54.34
N TYR A 96 -12.49 -10.72 55.04
CA TYR A 96 -13.60 -9.99 54.43
C TYR A 96 -13.44 -8.47 54.53
N ASP A 97 -14.28 -7.78 53.77
CA ASP A 97 -14.48 -6.33 53.85
C ASP A 97 -15.97 -6.00 54.11
N VAL A 98 -16.37 -4.73 53.97
CA VAL A 98 -17.70 -4.20 54.27
C VAL A 98 -18.81 -5.05 53.65
N SER A 99 -18.70 -5.36 52.36
CA SER A 99 -19.64 -6.21 51.63
C SER A 99 -19.04 -7.60 51.39
N ARG A 100 -19.75 -8.63 51.87
CA ARG A 100 -19.31 -10.03 51.81
C ARG A 100 -19.80 -10.81 50.59
N LEU A 101 -20.78 -10.28 49.87
CA LEU A 101 -21.38 -10.94 48.70
C LEU A 101 -21.43 -9.97 47.54
N ASP A 102 -21.17 -10.48 46.35
CA ASP A 102 -21.44 -9.76 45.11
C ASP A 102 -22.89 -9.97 44.63
N PRO A 103 -23.35 -9.25 43.59
CA PRO A 103 -24.71 -9.42 43.06
C PRO A 103 -25.03 -10.81 42.51
N TYR A 104 -24.02 -11.64 42.26
CA TYR A 104 -24.16 -13.02 41.78
C TYR A 104 -24.18 -14.03 42.93
N GLY A 105 -24.05 -13.57 44.18
CA GLY A 105 -24.03 -14.42 45.37
C GLY A 105 -22.68 -15.07 45.65
N ARG A 106 -21.60 -14.65 44.98
CA ARG A 106 -20.23 -15.11 45.32
C ARG A 106 -19.75 -14.42 46.57
N THR A 107 -19.00 -15.14 47.39
CA THR A 107 -18.33 -14.58 48.57
C THR A 107 -17.17 -13.70 48.13
N LEU A 108 -17.08 -12.49 48.71
CA LEU A 108 -16.03 -11.52 48.45
C LEU A 108 -14.99 -11.55 49.57
N ALA A 109 -13.74 -11.90 49.26
CA ALA A 109 -12.67 -11.97 50.26
C ALA A 109 -11.29 -11.65 49.68
N GLY A 110 -10.40 -11.13 50.52
CA GLY A 110 -8.97 -11.29 50.36
C GLY A 110 -8.57 -12.71 50.79
N VAL A 111 -7.81 -13.40 49.95
CA VAL A 111 -7.41 -14.80 50.22
C VAL A 111 -5.96 -14.80 50.69
N TYR A 112 -5.75 -15.31 51.90
CA TYR A 112 -4.41 -15.49 52.45
C TYR A 112 -4.00 -16.96 52.44
N LYS A 113 -2.77 -17.23 52.04
CA LYS A 113 -2.10 -18.53 52.20
C LYS A 113 -0.76 -18.31 52.87
N GLU A 114 -0.54 -18.95 54.00
CA GLU A 114 0.73 -18.84 54.77
C GLU A 114 1.13 -17.38 55.07
N GLY A 115 0.14 -16.50 55.27
CA GLY A 115 0.36 -15.08 55.54
C GLY A 115 0.56 -14.20 54.29
N SER A 116 0.66 -14.78 53.09
CA SER A 116 0.72 -14.01 51.84
C SER A 116 -0.68 -13.74 51.29
N LEU A 117 -0.94 -12.50 50.84
CA LEU A 117 -2.18 -12.14 50.16
C LEU A 117 -2.11 -12.58 48.70
N VAL A 118 -2.82 -13.66 48.36
CA VAL A 118 -2.83 -14.25 47.01
C VAL A 118 -3.31 -13.24 45.96
N ASN A 119 -4.23 -12.36 46.32
CA ASN A 119 -4.69 -11.27 45.45
C ASN A 119 -3.53 -10.38 45.00
N ALA A 120 -2.63 -10.01 45.92
CA ALA A 120 -1.44 -9.22 45.59
C ALA A 120 -0.41 -10.06 44.82
N ASP A 121 -0.24 -11.35 45.15
CA ASP A 121 0.69 -12.23 44.44
C ASP A 121 0.36 -12.38 42.94
N ILE A 122 -0.94 -12.42 42.58
CA ILE A 122 -1.39 -12.45 41.18
C ILE A 122 -1.09 -11.12 40.48
N ALA A 123 -1.36 -9.98 41.13
CA ALA A 123 -1.03 -8.67 40.59
C ALA A 123 0.48 -8.47 40.41
N ALA A 124 1.30 -8.93 41.37
CA ALA A 124 2.77 -8.86 41.30
C ALA A 124 3.37 -9.70 40.17
N ALA A 125 2.68 -10.75 39.74
CA ALA A 125 3.02 -11.52 38.55
C ALA A 125 2.62 -10.83 37.23
N GLY A 126 1.89 -9.71 37.31
CA GLY A 126 1.35 -9.00 36.15
C GLY A 126 0.17 -9.73 35.50
N LEU A 127 -0.56 -10.55 36.25
CA LEU A 127 -1.66 -11.39 35.76
C LEU A 127 -3.04 -10.90 36.23
N GLY A 128 -3.09 -9.73 36.87
CA GLY A 128 -4.30 -9.01 37.20
C GLY A 128 -3.99 -7.56 37.56
N VAL A 129 -5.03 -6.73 37.60
CA VAL A 129 -4.95 -5.30 37.90
C VAL A 129 -5.76 -4.96 39.14
N ALA A 130 -5.36 -3.92 39.85
CA ALA A 130 -6.06 -3.46 41.04
C ALA A 130 -7.36 -2.76 40.66
N VAL A 131 -8.48 -3.21 41.23
CA VAL A 131 -9.80 -2.62 41.00
C VAL A 131 -10.47 -2.25 42.32
N LEU A 132 -11.20 -1.13 42.32
CA LEU A 132 -11.88 -0.64 43.50
C LEU A 132 -13.39 -0.75 43.31
N PHE A 133 -14.01 -1.73 44.01
CA PHE A 133 -15.46 -1.88 44.05
C PHE A 133 -15.98 -1.44 45.41
N GLN A 134 -16.38 -0.18 45.50
CA GLN A 134 -16.94 0.39 46.72
C GLN A 134 -18.14 -0.42 47.23
N PRO A 135 -18.29 -0.62 48.55
CA PRO A 135 -17.47 -0.05 49.63
C PRO A 135 -16.22 -0.86 50.02
N ASN A 136 -15.80 -1.86 49.22
CA ASN A 136 -14.68 -2.74 49.56
C ASN A 136 -13.34 -2.17 49.08
N GLU A 137 -12.50 -1.73 50.03
CA GLU A 137 -11.21 -1.07 49.79
C GLU A 137 -10.04 -1.66 50.60
N ARG A 138 -10.31 -2.58 51.53
CA ARG A 138 -9.35 -3.11 52.51
C ARG A 138 -8.04 -3.61 51.89
N PHE A 139 -8.10 -4.24 50.72
CA PHE A 139 -6.95 -4.86 50.06
C PHE A 139 -6.40 -4.03 48.89
N TYR A 140 -7.09 -2.95 48.50
CA TYR A 140 -6.78 -2.21 47.28
C TYR A 140 -5.37 -1.64 47.26
N ALA A 141 -4.91 -1.05 48.37
CA ALA A 141 -3.58 -0.43 48.43
C ALA A 141 -2.44 -1.45 48.24
N GLU A 142 -2.58 -2.66 48.79
CA GLU A 142 -1.59 -3.72 48.67
C GLU A 142 -1.57 -4.31 47.26
N VAL A 143 -2.75 -4.56 46.67
CA VAL A 143 -2.87 -5.05 45.29
C VAL A 143 -2.34 -4.02 44.29
N LEU A 144 -2.62 -2.72 44.50
CA LEU A 144 -2.11 -1.64 43.65
C LEU A 144 -0.59 -1.53 43.73
N ALA A 145 0.00 -1.68 44.93
CA ALA A 145 1.45 -1.70 45.08
C ALA A 145 2.09 -2.91 44.37
N ALA A 146 1.44 -4.07 44.41
CA ALA A 146 1.86 -5.26 43.68
C ALA A 146 1.74 -5.09 42.16
N GLU A 147 0.65 -4.49 41.66
CA GLU A 147 0.49 -4.14 40.25
C GLU A 147 1.63 -3.21 39.80
N GLN A 148 1.96 -2.18 40.59
CA GLN A 148 3.08 -1.29 40.27
C GLN A 148 4.41 -2.03 40.15
N GLN A 149 4.66 -3.06 40.96
CA GLN A 149 5.87 -3.89 40.83
C GLN A 149 5.88 -4.66 39.50
N ALA A 150 4.73 -5.14 39.05
CA ALA A 150 4.62 -5.79 37.73
C ALA A 150 4.79 -4.79 36.59
N GLN A 151 4.27 -3.57 36.73
CA GLN A 151 4.49 -2.47 35.79
C GLN A 151 5.98 -2.08 35.71
N ASP A 152 6.65 -1.91 36.84
CA ASP A 152 8.07 -1.52 36.87
C ASP A 152 8.98 -2.64 36.33
N GLY A 153 8.59 -3.89 36.59
CA GLY A 153 9.29 -5.08 36.12
C GLY A 153 8.89 -5.56 34.73
N SER A 154 7.98 -4.87 34.03
CA SER A 154 7.43 -5.28 32.73
C SER A 154 6.99 -6.75 32.70
N LYS A 155 6.25 -7.19 33.73
CA LYS A 155 5.78 -8.58 33.86
C LYS A 155 4.38 -8.76 33.30
N GLY A 156 4.11 -9.97 32.80
CA GLY A 156 2.78 -10.39 32.37
C GLY A 156 2.16 -9.38 31.39
N LEU A 157 0.98 -8.88 31.74
CA LEU A 157 0.20 -7.92 30.97
C LEU A 157 0.96 -6.62 30.64
N PHE A 158 1.95 -6.27 31.46
CA PHE A 158 2.73 -5.04 31.34
C PHE A 158 4.06 -5.22 30.59
N GLY A 159 4.40 -6.44 30.19
CA GLY A 159 5.59 -6.77 29.40
C GLY A 159 5.31 -6.89 27.91
N ALA A 160 6.37 -6.82 27.10
CA ALA A 160 6.31 -7.02 25.65
C ALA A 160 6.67 -8.45 25.21
N ASP A 161 6.99 -9.34 26.16
CA ASP A 161 7.46 -10.71 25.88
C ASP A 161 6.35 -11.62 25.32
N VAL A 162 5.09 -11.25 25.53
CA VAL A 162 3.92 -12.02 25.08
C VAL A 162 3.18 -11.24 24.00
N ALA A 163 3.12 -11.80 22.79
CA ALA A 163 2.66 -11.11 21.59
C ALA A 163 1.25 -10.49 21.66
N CYS A 164 0.35 -11.06 22.48
CA CYS A 164 -1.02 -10.55 22.63
C CYS A 164 -1.15 -9.36 23.60
N THR A 165 -0.07 -9.00 24.32
CA THR A 165 -0.10 -7.92 25.29
C THR A 165 -0.07 -6.57 24.59
N ILE A 166 -0.64 -5.55 25.23
CA ILE A 166 -0.66 -4.19 24.68
C ILE A 166 0.77 -3.67 24.42
N PRO A 167 1.75 -3.79 25.35
CA PRO A 167 3.14 -3.42 25.07
C PRO A 167 3.70 -4.11 23.83
N ALA A 168 3.54 -5.42 23.67
CA ALA A 168 4.05 -6.15 22.51
C ALA A 168 3.41 -5.67 21.20
N MET A 169 2.09 -5.49 21.19
CA MET A 169 1.36 -5.03 20.00
C MET A 169 1.79 -3.63 19.56
N VAL A 170 2.10 -2.76 20.52
CA VAL A 170 2.58 -1.40 20.29
C VAL A 170 4.02 -1.41 19.78
N GLU A 171 4.90 -2.18 20.40
CA GLU A 171 6.30 -2.29 19.98
C GLU A 171 6.41 -2.88 18.57
N ASP A 172 5.62 -3.92 18.26
CA ASP A 172 5.50 -4.47 16.90
C ASP A 172 5.00 -3.41 15.90
N ALA A 173 4.05 -2.57 16.29
CA ALA A 173 3.57 -1.46 15.46
C ALA A 173 4.67 -0.44 15.16
N ILE A 174 5.45 -0.07 16.18
CA ILE A 174 6.55 0.88 16.04
C ILE A 174 7.65 0.27 15.18
N ALA A 175 8.06 -0.96 15.45
CA ALA A 175 9.10 -1.67 14.70
C ALA A 175 8.75 -1.75 13.20
N GLY A 176 7.53 -2.15 12.85
CA GLY A 176 7.10 -2.22 11.45
C GLY A 176 7.08 -0.86 10.73
N LEU A 177 6.94 0.25 11.47
CA LEU A 177 7.06 1.61 10.91
C LEU A 177 8.52 2.09 10.84
N GLU A 178 9.39 1.61 11.73
CA GLU A 178 10.82 1.94 11.76
C GLU A 178 11.65 1.17 10.74
N GLU A 179 11.19 -0.01 10.31
CA GLU A 179 11.80 -0.78 9.23
C GLU A 179 11.61 -0.16 7.84
N LEU A 180 10.77 0.88 7.72
CA LEU A 180 10.55 1.57 6.45
C LEU A 180 11.84 2.25 5.99
N GLU A 181 12.36 1.80 4.84
CA GLU A 181 13.55 2.37 4.25
C GLU A 181 13.32 3.83 3.83
N GLU A 182 14.17 4.72 4.33
CA GLU A 182 14.20 6.13 3.93
C GLU A 182 14.85 6.32 2.54
N SER A 183 15.51 5.29 2.03
CA SER A 183 16.19 5.35 0.74
C SER A 183 15.17 5.36 -0.41
N VAL A 184 15.13 6.46 -1.16
CA VAL A 184 14.23 6.62 -2.29
C VAL A 184 14.80 5.90 -3.53
N PRO A 185 14.12 4.87 -4.08
CA PRO A 185 14.64 4.14 -5.23
C PRO A 185 14.79 5.01 -6.49
N ALA A 186 15.73 4.66 -7.36
CA ALA A 186 16.03 5.44 -8.56
C ALA A 186 15.04 5.19 -9.72
N ASN A 187 14.41 4.02 -9.78
CA ASN A 187 13.55 3.61 -10.89
C ASN A 187 12.06 3.60 -10.50
N ALA A 188 11.18 3.79 -11.48
CA ALA A 188 9.75 4.01 -11.24
C ALA A 188 9.04 2.78 -10.64
N ASP A 189 9.45 1.57 -11.02
CA ASP A 189 8.84 0.34 -10.53
C ASP A 189 9.17 0.12 -9.05
N ALA A 190 10.44 0.32 -8.67
CA ALA A 190 10.88 0.23 -7.28
C ALA A 190 10.25 1.32 -6.40
N VAL A 191 10.09 2.56 -6.91
CA VAL A 191 9.34 3.61 -6.21
C VAL A 191 7.88 3.19 -6.01
N GLY A 192 7.24 2.60 -7.03
CA GLY A 192 5.87 2.09 -6.92
C GLY A 192 5.72 0.98 -5.87
N SER A 193 6.66 0.03 -5.83
CA SER A 193 6.69 -1.01 -4.80
C SER A 193 6.91 -0.45 -3.40
N ALA A 194 7.88 0.45 -3.21
CA ALA A 194 8.16 1.09 -1.94
C ALA A 194 6.95 1.88 -1.43
N LEU A 195 6.28 2.63 -2.31
CA LEU A 195 5.07 3.38 -1.96
C LEU A 195 3.96 2.43 -1.48
N GLY A 196 3.77 1.29 -2.15
CA GLY A 196 2.79 0.28 -1.72
C GLY A 196 3.07 -0.26 -0.31
N VAL A 197 4.35 -0.52 0.02
CA VAL A 197 4.76 -0.98 1.35
C VAL A 197 4.50 0.09 2.41
N VAL A 198 4.95 1.33 2.17
CA VAL A 198 4.80 2.44 3.11
C VAL A 198 3.32 2.77 3.35
N THR A 199 2.50 2.86 2.29
CA THR A 199 1.06 3.10 2.42
C THR A 199 0.38 1.98 3.24
N ALA A 200 0.75 0.71 3.02
CA ALA A 200 0.21 -0.41 3.80
C ALA A 200 0.60 -0.31 5.29
N ALA A 201 1.86 0.01 5.58
CA ALA A 201 2.35 0.21 6.94
C ALA A 201 1.63 1.37 7.65
N ILE A 202 1.42 2.50 6.95
CA ILE A 202 0.66 3.65 7.49
C ILE A 202 -0.78 3.25 7.81
N VAL A 203 -1.45 2.49 6.94
CA VAL A 203 -2.83 2.02 7.18
C VAL A 203 -2.88 1.11 8.41
N ALA A 204 -1.96 0.14 8.50
CA ALA A 204 -1.86 -0.75 9.66
C ALA A 204 -1.57 0.03 10.95
N GLY A 205 -0.63 0.98 10.91
CA GLY A 205 -0.29 1.85 12.03
C GLY A 205 -1.47 2.72 12.49
N LYS A 206 -2.25 3.29 11.56
CA LYS A 206 -3.50 4.02 11.88
C LYS A 206 -4.53 3.12 12.57
N ALA A 207 -4.74 1.91 12.06
CA ALA A 207 -5.68 0.96 12.65
C ALA A 207 -5.27 0.58 14.09
N LYS A 208 -3.99 0.25 14.31
CA LYS A 208 -3.46 -0.04 15.65
C LYS A 208 -3.56 1.18 16.58
N SER A 209 -3.21 2.37 16.11
CA SER A 209 -3.34 3.61 16.89
C SER A 209 -4.79 3.88 17.31
N ALA A 210 -5.77 3.62 16.43
CA ALA A 210 -7.18 3.77 16.75
C ALA A 210 -7.65 2.73 17.78
N ALA A 211 -7.20 1.48 17.65
CA ALA A 211 -7.49 0.44 18.64
C ALA A 211 -6.96 0.80 20.03
N LEU A 212 -5.73 1.32 20.12
CA LEU A 212 -5.13 1.78 21.38
C LEU A 212 -5.88 2.98 21.98
N GLN A 213 -6.31 3.93 21.15
CA GLN A 213 -7.14 5.05 21.62
C GLN A 213 -8.51 4.60 22.11
N ALA A 214 -9.08 3.55 21.53
CA ALA A 214 -10.34 2.99 22.00
C ALA A 214 -10.23 2.44 23.43
N LEU A 215 -9.04 1.96 23.85
CA LEU A 215 -8.78 1.50 25.23
C LEU A 215 -8.97 2.60 26.28
N ASP A 216 -8.91 3.88 25.90
CA ASP A 216 -9.24 4.99 26.80
C ASP A 216 -10.72 5.00 27.22
N SER A 217 -11.58 4.23 26.54
CA SER A 217 -13.04 4.26 26.69
C SER A 217 -13.70 2.89 26.66
N THR A 218 -12.95 1.78 26.74
CA THR A 218 -13.51 0.42 26.67
C THR A 218 -14.39 0.06 27.85
N GLY A 219 -14.18 0.70 29.01
CA GLY A 219 -14.77 0.25 30.28
C GLY A 219 -14.19 -1.07 30.78
N ASP A 220 -13.17 -1.61 30.10
CA ASP A 220 -12.43 -2.81 30.48
C ASP A 220 -11.32 -2.42 31.46
N ALA A 221 -11.43 -2.89 32.71
CA ALA A 221 -10.51 -2.49 33.77
C ALA A 221 -9.08 -2.97 33.49
N VAL A 222 -8.93 -4.19 32.98
CA VAL A 222 -7.62 -4.82 32.71
C VAL A 222 -6.91 -4.10 31.57
N GLN A 223 -7.53 -4.04 30.39
CA GLN A 223 -6.91 -3.40 29.23
C GLN A 223 -6.72 -1.89 29.44
N GLY A 224 -7.68 -1.25 30.12
CA GLY A 224 -7.61 0.17 30.46
C GLY A 224 -6.43 0.50 31.38
N ALA A 225 -6.22 -0.29 32.44
CA ALA A 225 -5.10 -0.09 33.37
C ALA A 225 -3.74 -0.33 32.69
N VAL A 226 -3.61 -1.42 31.92
CA VAL A 226 -2.38 -1.72 31.16
C VAL A 226 -2.03 -0.61 30.19
N TRP A 227 -3.03 -0.11 29.44
CA TRP A 227 -2.81 1.00 28.52
C TRP A 227 -2.46 2.29 29.27
N ALA A 228 -3.17 2.63 30.35
CA ALA A 228 -2.91 3.82 31.15
C ALA A 228 -1.48 3.86 31.70
N ALA A 229 -0.96 2.72 32.17
CA ALA A 229 0.40 2.59 32.70
C ALA A 229 1.50 2.85 31.65
N ARG A 230 1.20 2.68 30.36
CA ARG A 230 2.20 2.71 29.28
C ARG A 230 1.99 3.80 28.24
N LYS A 231 0.80 4.41 28.22
CA LYS A 231 0.39 5.41 27.24
C LYS A 231 1.37 6.56 27.10
N SER A 232 1.87 7.09 28.22
CA SER A 232 2.81 8.23 28.22
C SER A 232 4.14 7.90 27.55
N SER A 233 4.61 6.65 27.65
CA SER A 233 5.84 6.18 27.02
C SER A 233 5.63 5.84 25.55
N TYR A 234 4.50 5.20 25.20
CA TYR A 234 4.30 4.67 23.84
C TYR A 234 3.63 5.62 22.86
N ALA A 235 2.65 6.43 23.28
CA ALA A 235 1.93 7.34 22.39
C ALA A 235 2.86 8.29 21.61
N PRO A 236 3.89 8.94 22.22
CA PRO A 236 4.79 9.80 21.46
C PRO A 236 5.67 9.03 20.47
N LEU A 237 6.09 7.80 20.82
CA LEU A 237 6.91 6.96 19.93
C LEU A 237 6.12 6.53 18.70
N LEU A 238 4.89 6.05 18.88
CA LEU A 238 4.01 5.69 17.77
C LEU A 238 3.70 6.90 16.89
N ALA A 239 3.41 8.07 17.49
CA ALA A 239 3.18 9.30 16.74
C ALA A 239 4.40 9.73 15.91
N ALA A 240 5.61 9.62 16.47
CA ALA A 240 6.85 9.92 15.78
C ALA A 240 7.11 8.94 14.62
N ALA A 241 6.91 7.65 14.84
CA ALA A 241 7.05 6.63 13.81
C ALA A 241 6.05 6.83 12.65
N MET A 242 4.78 7.10 12.96
CA MET A 242 3.75 7.43 11.98
C MET A 242 4.10 8.69 11.17
N LYS A 243 4.62 9.74 11.83
CA LYS A 243 5.06 10.96 11.15
C LYS A 243 6.21 10.70 10.18
N ARG A 244 7.20 9.89 10.56
CA ARG A 244 8.29 9.48 9.66
C ARG A 244 7.74 8.72 8.46
N ALA A 245 6.86 7.74 8.68
CA ALA A 245 6.26 6.96 7.60
C ALA A 245 5.51 7.86 6.59
N THR A 246 4.73 8.83 7.07
CA THR A 246 4.07 9.80 6.19
C THR A 246 5.05 10.66 5.41
N SER A 247 6.17 11.09 6.01
CA SER A 247 7.23 11.80 5.28
C SER A 247 7.82 10.96 4.14
N ILE A 248 8.08 9.68 4.39
CA ILE A 248 8.57 8.75 3.36
C ILE A 248 7.53 8.59 2.24
N GLU A 249 6.24 8.47 2.58
CA GLU A 249 5.15 8.39 1.59
C GLU A 249 5.10 9.64 0.68
N GLU A 250 5.25 10.84 1.26
CA GLU A 250 5.30 12.11 0.53
C GLU A 250 6.50 12.19 -0.42
N ASP A 251 7.68 11.79 0.03
CA ASP A 251 8.91 11.77 -0.76
C ASP A 251 8.81 10.78 -1.93
N LEU A 252 8.31 9.57 -1.67
CA LEU A 252 8.09 8.55 -2.70
C LEU A 252 7.04 9.00 -3.73
N THR A 253 5.96 9.62 -3.28
CA THR A 253 4.91 10.17 -4.16
C THR A 253 5.48 11.28 -5.06
N THR A 254 6.28 12.18 -4.48
CA THR A 254 6.97 13.26 -5.21
C THR A 254 7.93 12.67 -6.25
N LYS A 255 8.71 11.65 -5.87
CA LYS A 255 9.62 10.95 -6.79
C LYS A 255 8.88 10.26 -7.92
N GLN A 256 7.77 9.59 -7.63
CA GLN A 256 6.95 8.91 -8.63
C GLN A 256 6.43 9.90 -9.68
N ALA A 257 5.93 11.05 -9.23
CA ALA A 257 5.49 12.12 -10.12
C ALA A 257 6.64 12.67 -10.99
N ALA A 258 7.82 12.91 -10.40
CA ALA A 258 9.00 13.38 -11.11
C ALA A 258 9.48 12.37 -12.18
N LEU A 259 9.52 11.08 -11.86
CA LEU A 259 9.90 10.02 -12.81
C LEU A 259 8.88 9.89 -13.94
N ALA A 260 7.59 9.99 -13.64
CA ALA A 260 6.54 9.98 -14.66
C ALA A 260 6.65 11.17 -15.61
N GLN A 261 6.95 12.36 -15.08
CA GLN A 261 7.17 13.57 -15.88
C GLN A 261 8.43 13.45 -16.75
N ALA A 262 9.55 13.01 -16.18
CA ALA A 262 10.80 12.80 -16.92
C ALA A 262 10.62 11.79 -18.07
N LYS A 263 9.83 10.73 -17.86
CA LYS A 263 9.50 9.77 -18.93
C LYS A 263 8.69 10.43 -20.06
N LYS A 264 7.66 11.22 -19.73
CA LYS A 264 6.85 11.96 -20.72
C LYS A 264 7.72 12.92 -21.54
N GLU A 265 8.63 13.64 -20.89
CA GLU A 265 9.54 14.58 -21.55
C GLU A 265 10.54 13.86 -22.46
N ALA A 266 11.11 12.74 -22.00
CA ALA A 266 12.00 11.92 -22.81
C ALA A 266 11.29 11.36 -24.06
N ASP A 267 10.05 10.88 -23.91
CA ASP A 267 9.25 10.36 -25.03
C ASP A 267 8.86 11.48 -26.01
N ALA A 268 8.47 12.66 -25.50
CA ALA A 268 8.19 13.83 -26.32
C ALA A 268 9.42 14.28 -27.10
N ARG A 269 10.60 14.29 -26.46
CA ARG A 269 11.88 14.61 -27.10
C ARG A 269 12.22 13.62 -28.20
N LYS A 270 12.12 12.31 -27.94
CA LYS A 270 12.34 11.25 -28.96
C LYS A 270 11.40 11.42 -30.14
N GLN A 271 10.12 11.73 -29.90
CA GLN A 271 9.15 11.98 -30.98
C GLN A 271 9.48 13.24 -31.77
N ALA A 272 9.92 14.33 -31.11
CA ALA A 272 10.33 15.55 -31.77
C ALA A 272 11.58 15.33 -32.65
N GLU A 273 12.58 14.62 -32.13
CA GLU A 273 13.79 14.23 -32.87
C GLU A 273 13.45 13.34 -34.08
N ALA A 274 12.56 12.36 -33.92
CA ALA A 274 12.09 11.51 -35.01
C ALA A 274 11.31 12.30 -36.09
N LYS A 275 10.42 13.22 -35.69
CA LYS A 275 9.71 14.11 -36.61
C LYS A 275 10.67 15.03 -37.36
N ALA A 276 11.67 15.59 -36.68
CA ALA A 276 12.68 16.43 -37.30
C ALA A 276 13.55 15.64 -38.30
N ALA A 277 13.93 14.41 -37.97
CA ALA A 277 14.66 13.52 -38.87
C ALA A 277 13.83 13.17 -40.11
N ALA A 278 12.56 12.78 -39.92
CA ALA A 278 11.63 12.50 -41.02
C ALA A 278 11.41 13.73 -41.93
N ALA A 279 11.28 14.94 -41.35
CA ALA A 279 11.15 16.17 -42.11
C ALA A 279 12.42 16.50 -42.92
N LYS A 280 13.61 16.27 -42.34
CA LYS A 280 14.89 16.41 -43.06
C LYS A 280 14.99 15.42 -44.23
N GLN A 281 14.62 14.16 -44.01
CA GLN A 281 14.61 13.14 -45.05
C GLN A 281 13.60 13.49 -46.17
N ALA A 282 12.38 13.88 -45.82
CA ALA A 282 11.36 14.29 -46.80
C ALA A 282 11.82 15.49 -47.65
N LYS A 283 12.46 16.49 -47.03
CA LYS A 283 13.05 17.63 -47.75
C LYS A 283 14.18 17.18 -48.68
N ALA A 284 15.06 16.27 -48.24
CA ALA A 284 16.14 15.74 -49.06
C ALA A 284 15.60 14.94 -50.26
N GLU A 285 14.59 14.09 -50.06
CA GLU A 285 13.93 13.33 -51.11
C GLU A 285 13.20 14.24 -52.12
N ALA A 286 12.49 15.25 -51.64
CA ALA A 286 11.83 16.25 -52.49
C ALA A 286 12.86 17.02 -53.33
N ALA A 287 13.98 17.44 -52.73
CA ALA A 287 15.06 18.10 -53.44
C ALA A 287 15.72 17.17 -54.48
N ALA A 288 15.92 15.89 -54.17
CA ALA A 288 16.44 14.90 -55.11
C ALA A 288 15.50 14.68 -56.29
N LYS A 289 14.19 14.53 -56.03
CA LYS A 289 13.15 14.41 -57.07
C LYS A 289 13.09 15.67 -57.94
N ALA A 290 13.17 16.86 -57.35
CA ALA A 290 13.20 18.12 -58.10
C ALA A 290 14.44 18.22 -59.00
N LYS A 291 15.63 17.89 -58.48
CA LYS A 291 16.87 17.83 -59.27
C LYS A 291 16.78 16.81 -60.41
N ALA A 292 16.20 15.63 -60.16
CA ALA A 292 16.00 14.60 -61.19
C ALA A 292 15.03 15.06 -62.28
N LYS A 293 13.90 15.68 -61.91
CA LYS A 293 12.93 16.26 -62.84
C LYS A 293 13.57 17.35 -63.70
N ALA A 294 14.27 18.30 -63.10
CA ALA A 294 14.97 19.36 -63.83
C ALA A 294 16.02 18.80 -64.81
N LYS A 295 16.76 17.75 -64.41
CA LYS A 295 17.71 17.05 -65.30
C LYS A 295 16.99 16.36 -66.47
N ALA A 296 15.87 15.70 -66.22
CA ALA A 296 15.06 15.05 -67.25
C ALA A 296 14.48 16.06 -68.24
N GLU A 297 13.96 17.19 -67.75
CA GLU A 297 13.47 18.29 -68.58
C GLU A 297 14.58 18.87 -69.46
N ARG A 298 15.76 19.16 -68.89
CA ARG A 298 16.94 19.61 -69.67
C ARG A 298 17.32 18.62 -70.77
N LYS A 299 17.35 17.31 -70.46
CA LYS A 299 17.60 16.26 -71.46
C LYS A 299 16.53 16.22 -72.55
N ALA A 300 15.25 16.36 -72.19
CA ALA A 300 14.15 16.38 -73.14
C ALA A 300 14.21 17.61 -74.08
N VAL A 301 14.55 18.78 -73.54
CA VAL A 301 14.78 20.00 -74.34
C VAL A 301 15.96 19.79 -75.30
N ALA A 302 17.09 19.28 -74.81
CA ALA A 302 18.24 18.99 -75.66
C ALA A 302 17.91 17.99 -76.78
N ALA A 303 17.19 16.91 -76.47
CA ALA A 303 16.74 15.93 -77.47
C ALA A 303 15.80 16.53 -78.52
N ARG A 304 14.87 17.42 -78.11
CA ARG A 304 13.99 18.15 -79.05
C ARG A 304 14.80 19.07 -79.97
N GLN A 305 15.77 19.79 -79.43
CA GLN A 305 16.67 20.65 -80.22
C GLN A 305 17.50 19.81 -81.21
N GLU A 306 18.03 18.67 -80.79
CA GLU A 306 18.78 17.77 -81.66
C GLU A 306 17.89 17.20 -82.78
N ALA A 307 16.68 16.74 -82.46
CA ALA A 307 15.72 16.26 -83.45
C ALA A 307 15.33 17.36 -84.44
N ALA A 308 15.15 18.60 -83.99
CA ALA A 308 14.89 19.74 -84.85
C ALA A 308 16.07 20.05 -85.78
N ARG A 309 17.31 19.99 -85.27
CA ARG A 309 18.53 20.13 -86.09
C ARG A 309 18.62 19.05 -87.16
N LYS A 310 18.37 17.78 -86.81
CA LYS A 310 18.35 16.65 -87.78
C LYS A 310 17.29 16.87 -88.87
N LYS A 311 16.06 17.23 -88.49
CA LYS A 311 15.00 17.54 -89.47
C LYS A 311 15.34 18.73 -90.37
N ALA A 312 15.98 19.77 -89.83
CA ALA A 312 16.41 20.92 -90.61
C ALA A 312 17.53 20.55 -91.60
N ALA A 313 18.49 19.72 -91.16
CA ALA A 313 19.55 19.18 -92.03
C ALA A 313 18.97 18.29 -93.14
N GLU A 314 17.99 17.45 -92.82
CA GLU A 314 17.28 16.61 -93.79
C GLU A 314 16.52 17.45 -94.83
N LYS A 315 15.79 18.49 -94.39
CA LYS A 315 15.14 19.45 -95.31
C LYS A 315 16.15 20.11 -96.24
N LYS A 316 17.28 20.60 -95.72
CA LYS A 316 18.37 21.16 -96.53
C LYS A 316 18.95 20.15 -97.51
N ALA A 317 19.12 18.89 -97.10
CA ALA A 317 19.61 17.82 -97.97
C ALA A 317 18.62 17.51 -99.11
N VAL A 318 17.32 17.44 -98.81
CA VAL A 318 16.25 17.27 -99.82
C VAL A 318 16.22 18.44 -100.80
N GLU A 319 16.38 19.68 -100.31
CA GLU A 319 16.44 20.87 -101.14
C GLU A 319 17.68 20.88 -102.04
N SER A 320 18.85 20.50 -101.52
CA SER A 320 20.06 20.33 -102.34
C SER A 320 19.91 19.24 -103.41
N ARG A 321 19.24 18.11 -103.08
CA ARG A 321 18.92 17.04 -104.04
C ARG A 321 17.96 17.49 -105.13
N ARG A 322 16.99 18.36 -104.80
CA ARG A 322 16.09 18.98 -105.78
C ARG A 322 16.82 19.91 -106.74
N GLN A 323 17.85 20.61 -106.27
CA GLN A 323 18.67 21.50 -107.10
C GLN A 323 19.68 20.73 -107.97
N SER A 324 20.04 19.49 -107.62
CA SER A 324 21.01 18.66 -108.35
C SER A 324 20.41 17.65 -109.36
N THR A 325 19.08 17.57 -109.50
CA THR A 325 18.44 16.68 -110.49
C THR A 325 18.39 17.31 -111.89
N PRO A 326 18.93 16.68 -112.94
CA PRO A 326 18.86 17.20 -114.31
C PRO A 326 17.45 17.08 -114.89
N LYS A 327 17.09 18.04 -115.76
CA LYS A 327 15.77 18.13 -116.43
C LYS A 327 15.41 16.80 -117.13
N PRO A 328 14.16 16.32 -117.00
CA PRO A 328 13.71 15.13 -117.71
C PRO A 328 13.62 15.42 -119.21
N THR A 329 14.29 14.60 -120.01
CA THR A 329 14.18 14.58 -121.48
C THR A 329 12.85 13.95 -121.91
N TYR A 330 12.10 14.69 -122.74
CA TYR A 330 10.80 14.31 -123.30
C TYR A 330 10.87 13.04 -124.17
N ARG A 331 9.97 12.08 -123.94
CA ARG A 331 9.73 10.89 -124.79
C ARG A 331 8.26 10.89 -125.26
N PRO A 332 7.97 10.71 -126.56
CA PRO A 332 6.62 10.81 -127.11
C PRO A 332 5.75 9.57 -126.81
N PRO A 333 4.40 9.68 -126.91
CA PRO A 333 3.46 8.68 -126.43
C PRO A 333 3.13 7.63 -127.49
N VAL A 334 2.95 6.36 -127.08
CA VAL A 334 2.43 5.29 -127.95
C VAL A 334 1.06 4.83 -127.45
N GLN A 335 0.06 5.07 -128.30
CA GLN A 335 -1.31 4.54 -128.29
C GLN A 335 -1.29 3.09 -128.86
N LYS A 336 -2.18 2.12 -128.63
CA LYS A 336 -3.46 1.95 -127.91
C LYS A 336 -3.81 0.44 -127.99
N ALA A 337 -4.89 0.06 -127.27
CA ALA A 337 -5.87 -1.00 -127.61
C ALA A 337 -5.58 -2.42 -127.07
N LYS A 338 -6.54 -3.28 -126.67
CA LYS A 338 -8.03 -3.26 -126.51
C LYS A 338 -8.43 -4.60 -125.80
N PRO A 339 -9.72 -4.92 -125.51
CA PRO A 339 -10.14 -5.48 -124.21
C PRO A 339 -10.99 -6.79 -124.23
N ARG A 340 -11.26 -7.26 -122.99
CA ARG A 340 -12.35 -8.16 -122.46
C ARG A 340 -12.11 -9.69 -122.62
N PRO A 341 -12.56 -10.61 -121.70
CA PRO A 341 -13.57 -10.50 -120.62
C PRO A 341 -13.28 -11.17 -119.23
N GLN A 342 -14.22 -10.98 -118.28
CA GLN A 342 -14.47 -11.70 -117.00
C GLN A 342 -14.60 -13.24 -117.17
N PRO A 343 -14.65 -14.15 -116.14
CA PRO A 343 -15.13 -13.94 -114.75
C PRO A 343 -14.55 -14.84 -113.59
N LYS A 344 -15.07 -14.59 -112.37
CA LYS A 344 -15.21 -15.46 -111.13
C LYS A 344 -13.93 -15.90 -110.38
N SER A 345 -13.88 -16.08 -109.05
CA SER A 345 -14.73 -15.76 -107.90
C SER A 345 -13.98 -16.19 -106.61
N LYS A 346 -14.55 -15.80 -105.45
CA LYS A 346 -14.27 -16.18 -104.05
C LYS A 346 -13.20 -15.35 -103.31
N SER A 347 -13.37 -14.88 -102.08
CA SER A 347 -14.51 -14.45 -101.24
C SER A 347 -13.96 -14.17 -99.82
N LYS A 348 -14.22 -12.95 -99.28
CA LYS A 348 -14.53 -12.62 -97.86
C LYS A 348 -13.44 -12.83 -96.75
N PRO A 349 -13.62 -12.33 -95.51
CA PRO A 349 -13.82 -10.95 -94.99
C PRO A 349 -12.80 -10.63 -93.84
N ARG A 350 -12.53 -9.43 -93.31
CA ARG A 350 -13.29 -8.23 -92.84
C ARG A 350 -14.04 -8.40 -91.50
N SER A 351 -13.51 -7.78 -90.44
CA SER A 351 -14.20 -6.95 -89.40
C SER A 351 -13.30 -6.84 -88.15
N GLY A 352 -13.27 -5.79 -87.32
CA GLY A 352 -13.92 -4.47 -87.26
C GLY A 352 -13.14 -3.68 -86.17
N SER A 353 -12.72 -2.44 -86.43
CA SER A 353 -13.40 -1.20 -86.01
C SER A 353 -13.99 -1.25 -84.59
N SER A 354 -13.40 -0.48 -83.66
CA SER A 354 -13.98 0.76 -83.09
C SER A 354 -15.18 0.49 -82.18
N LYS A 355 -15.16 0.83 -80.89
CA LYS A 355 -15.24 2.17 -80.29
C LYS A 355 -15.05 1.99 -78.79
N ASP A 356 -14.65 3.05 -78.07
CA ASP A 356 -15.24 3.41 -76.77
C ASP A 356 -14.57 4.68 -76.20
N GLY A 357 -15.02 5.82 -76.73
CA GLY A 357 -14.78 7.14 -76.14
C GLY A 357 -15.77 7.42 -75.02
N TYR A 358 -15.62 6.74 -73.89
CA TYR A 358 -16.45 6.97 -72.69
C TYR A 358 -15.67 7.77 -71.63
N THR A 359 -16.16 8.98 -71.29
CA THR A 359 -15.53 9.97 -70.38
C THR A 359 -16.30 10.21 -69.05
N GLY A 360 -17.29 9.38 -68.70
CA GLY A 360 -18.05 9.46 -67.45
C GLY A 360 -17.48 8.64 -66.26
N PRO A 361 -18.13 8.68 -65.08
CA PRO A 361 -17.60 8.05 -63.86
C PRO A 361 -17.52 6.50 -63.86
N ARG A 362 -16.38 6.09 -63.32
CA ARG A 362 -15.71 4.81 -62.98
C ARG A 362 -16.27 3.77 -61.96
N CYS A 363 -17.40 3.06 -62.08
CA CYS A 363 -17.79 2.06 -61.04
C CYS A 363 -17.15 0.66 -61.21
N TYR A 364 -16.42 0.19 -60.19
CA TYR A 364 -15.72 -1.12 -60.15
C TYR A 364 -16.38 -2.09 -59.17
N ALA A 365 -16.40 -3.39 -59.50
CA ALA A 365 -16.79 -4.45 -58.56
C ALA A 365 -15.63 -4.80 -57.59
N PRO A 366 -15.91 -5.38 -56.41
CA PRO A 366 -14.87 -5.77 -55.45
C PRO A 366 -13.89 -6.78 -56.10
N GLY A 367 -12.59 -6.44 -56.16
CA GLY A 367 -11.55 -7.25 -56.83
C GLY A 367 -10.99 -6.68 -58.14
N GLY A 368 -11.57 -5.59 -58.67
CA GLY A 368 -10.85 -4.54 -59.40
C GLY A 368 -10.10 -4.87 -60.71
N LYS A 369 -10.64 -5.69 -61.63
CA LYS A 369 -10.05 -5.85 -62.99
C LYS A 369 -10.93 -5.36 -64.15
N THR A 370 -12.20 -5.03 -63.92
CA THR A 370 -13.13 -4.50 -64.94
C THR A 370 -14.05 -3.42 -64.36
N TYR A 371 -14.55 -2.52 -65.22
CA TYR A 371 -15.36 -1.35 -64.84
C TYR A 371 -16.65 -1.26 -65.68
N LYS A 372 -17.73 -0.69 -65.12
CA LYS A 372 -18.95 -0.28 -65.84
C LYS A 372 -19.42 1.15 -65.47
N PRO A 373 -20.02 1.90 -66.42
CA PRO A 373 -20.66 3.20 -66.16
C PRO A 373 -21.60 3.19 -64.96
N CYS A 374 -21.43 4.14 -64.04
CA CYS A 374 -22.31 4.25 -62.88
C CYS A 374 -23.73 4.73 -63.31
N GLY A 375 -24.78 3.91 -63.12
CA GLY A 375 -26.17 4.39 -63.12
C GLY A 375 -27.18 3.82 -64.14
N SER A 376 -26.86 2.82 -64.96
CA SER A 376 -27.85 2.24 -65.89
C SER A 376 -28.68 1.12 -65.24
N LYS A 377 -29.99 1.37 -65.02
CA LYS A 377 -30.96 0.38 -64.54
C LYS A 377 -31.43 -0.56 -65.67
N LYS A 378 -31.48 -1.85 -65.31
CA LYS A 378 -31.97 -3.06 -66.00
C LYS A 378 -31.22 -3.49 -67.26
#